data_AF-A0A7Y9T4A5-F1
#
_entry.id   AF-A0A7Y9T4A5-F1
#
_cell.length_a   1.000
_cell.length_b   1.000
_cell.length_c   1.000
_cell.angle_alpha   90.00
_cell.angle_beta   90.00
_cell.angle_gamma   90.00
#
_symmetry.space_group_name_H-M   'P 1'
#
loop_
_entity.id
_entity.type
_entity.pdbx_description
1 polymer ?
#
loop_
_entity_poly.entity_id
_entity_poly.type
_entity_poly.pdbx_seq_one_letter_code
_entity_poly.pdbx_strand_id
1 'polypeptide(L)' 'MAEDIMFDKDKLEAVLKRMIDAKPTTFKEAVAKPKLNKDGSPRKKKSVQKMDRPSPQG' A
#
# COMPACT_ATOMS: atom_id res chain seq x y z
N MET A 1 4.97 -22.95 16.45
CA MET A 1 4.42 -22.45 17.72
C MET A 1 3.90 -21.08 17.41
N ALA A 2 2.71 -20.68 17.85
CA ALA A 2 2.21 -19.35 17.52
C ALA A 2 3.14 -18.34 18.19
N GLU A 3 3.98 -17.66 17.40
CA GLU A 3 4.78 -16.55 17.91
C GLU A 3 3.80 -15.54 18.50
N ASP A 4 3.98 -15.17 19.78
CA ASP A 4 3.27 -14.07 20.40
C ASP A 4 3.59 -12.80 19.62
N ILE A 5 2.73 -12.46 18.64
CA ILE A 5 2.82 -11.23 17.88
C ILE A 5 2.55 -10.11 18.88
N MET A 6 3.62 -9.53 19.43
CA MET A 6 3.52 -8.35 20.27
C MET A 6 2.84 -7.25 19.47
N PHE A 7 1.59 -6.98 19.83
CA PHE A 7 0.73 -6.04 19.12
C PHE A 7 1.04 -4.62 19.58
N ASP A 8 1.72 -3.87 18.71
CA ASP A 8 2.03 -2.47 18.93
C ASP A 8 0.81 -1.60 18.59
N LYS A 9 0.16 -1.08 19.63
CA LYS A 9 -1.06 -0.26 19.50
C LYS A 9 -0.81 1.00 18.69
N ASP A 10 0.32 1.66 18.89
CA ASP A 10 0.65 2.92 18.21
C ASP A 10 0.84 2.69 16.71
N LYS A 11 1.46 1.57 16.35
CA LYS A 11 1.59 1.16 14.95
C LYS A 11 0.23 0.85 14.33
N LEU A 12 -0.67 0.19 15.04
CA LEU A 12 -2.02 -0.06 14.54
C LEU A 12 -2.77 1.25 14.31
N GLU A 13 -2.79 2.14 15.29
CA GLU A 13 -3.50 3.42 15.19
C GLU A 13 -2.97 4.25 14.02
N ALA A 14 -1.64 4.29 13.84
CA ALA A 14 -1.02 4.97 12.71
C ALA A 14 -1.44 4.37 11.36
N VAL A 15 -1.57 3.04 11.27
CA VAL A 15 -2.03 2.35 10.05
C VAL A 15 -3.51 2.65 9.80
N LEU A 16 -4.37 2.55 10.82
CA LEU A 16 -5.80 2.83 10.69
C LEU A 16 -6.04 4.27 10.24
N LYS A 17 -5.33 5.24 10.82
CA LYS A 17 -5.43 6.65 10.42
C LYS A 17 -5.03 6.84 8.96
N ARG A 18 -3.92 6.21 8.52
CA ARG A 18 -3.51 6.23 7.12
C ARG A 18 -4.54 5.59 6.19
N MET A 19 -5.24 4.54 6.61
CA MET A 19 -6.28 3.90 5.82
C MET A 19 -7.51 4.79 5.66
N ILE A 20 -7.87 5.56 6.69
CA ILE A 20 -8.96 6.53 6.65
C ILE A 20 -8.60 7.70 5.71
N ASP A 21 -7.36 8.20 5.79
CA ASP A 21 -6.87 9.30 4.95
C ASP A 21 -6.57 8.86 3.51
N ALA A 22 -6.47 7.55 3.25
CA ALA A 22 -6.21 7.01 1.93
C ALA A 22 -7.39 7.23 0.98
N LYS A 23 -7.08 7.48 -0.29
CA LYS A 23 -8.11 7.65 -1.32
C LYS A 23 -8.90 6.34 -1.45
N PRO A 24 -10.25 6.37 -1.39
CA PRO A 24 -11.06 5.16 -1.46
C PRO A 24 -10.76 4.42 -2.76
N THR A 25 -10.40 3.15 -2.63
CA THR A 25 -10.15 2.27 -3.78
C THR A 25 -11.50 1.77 -4.30
N THR A 26 -11.74 1.89 -5.60
CA THR A 26 -13.00 1.36 -6.16
C THR A 26 -12.96 -0.17 -6.19
N PHE A 27 -14.11 -0.83 -6.09
CA PHE A 27 -14.19 -2.29 -6.18
C PHE A 27 -13.51 -2.83 -7.45
N LYS A 28 -13.72 -2.16 -8.59
CA LYS A 28 -13.09 -2.51 -9.87
C LYS A 28 -11.56 -2.46 -9.81
N GLU A 29 -10.98 -1.52 -9.08
CA GLU A 29 -9.53 -1.42 -8.88
C GLU A 29 -9.02 -2.48 -7.92
N ALA A 30 -9.75 -2.75 -6.83
CA ALA A 30 -9.37 -3.76 -5.85
C ALA A 30 -9.36 -5.19 -6.42
N VAL A 31 -10.29 -5.50 -7.32
CA VAL A 31 -10.40 -6.83 -7.97
C VAL A 31 -9.72 -6.88 -9.35
N ALA A 32 -9.14 -5.78 -9.81
CA ALA A 32 -8.45 -5.76 -11.09
C ALA A 32 -7.23 -6.68 -11.06
N LYS A 33 -7.22 -7.69 -11.96
CA LYS A 33 -6.02 -8.51 -12.17
C LYS A 33 -4.86 -7.59 -12.57
N PRO A 34 -3.68 -7.71 -11.92
CA PRO A 34 -2.51 -6.94 -12.31
C PRO A 34 -2.23 -7.17 -13.79
N LYS A 35 -2.20 -6.11 -14.59
CA LYS A 35 -1.77 -6.23 -15.98
C LYS A 35 -0.30 -6.62 -15.94
N LEU A 36 0.08 -7.72 -16.56
CA LEU A 36 1.47 -8.17 -16.61
C LEU A 36 2.16 -7.64 -17.88
N ASN A 37 3.48 -7.51 -17.81
CA ASN A 37 4.33 -7.30 -18.97
C ASN A 37 4.53 -8.63 -19.73
N LYS A 38 5.18 -8.58 -20.90
CA LYS A 38 5.46 -9.77 -21.72
C LYS A 38 6.33 -10.81 -21.00
N ASP A 39 7.17 -10.33 -20.09
CA ASP A 39 8.04 -11.11 -19.19
C ASP A 39 7.31 -11.63 -17.93
N GLY A 40 5.99 -11.43 -17.82
CA GLY A 40 5.19 -11.89 -16.68
C GLY A 40 5.33 -11.03 -15.42
N SER A 41 6.24 -10.04 -15.39
CA SER A 41 6.30 -9.09 -14.28
C SER A 41 5.06 -8.19 -14.24
N PRO A 42 4.58 -7.77 -13.05
CA PRO A 42 3.50 -6.81 -12.95
C PRO A 42 3.87 -5.52 -13.70
N ARG A 43 3.04 -5.14 -14.67
CA ARG A 43 3.17 -3.89 -15.40
C ARG A 43 2.92 -2.76 -14.41
N LYS A 44 3.98 -2.05 -14.05
CA LYS A 44 3.96 -0.83 -13.23
C LYS A 44 3.20 0.28 -13.96
N LYS A 45 1.88 0.16 -14.09
CA LYS A 45 1.04 1.35 -14.27
C LYS A 45 1.08 2.08 -12.94
N LYS A 46 1.28 3.40 -13.00
CA LYS A 46 1.29 4.31 -11.86
C LYS A 46 -0.10 4.29 -11.19
N SER A 47 -0.40 3.27 -10.41
CA SER A 47 -1.51 3.27 -9.45
C SER A 47 -1.06 2.89 -8.04
N VAL A 48 0.26 2.79 -7.83
CA VAL A 48 0.83 3.06 -6.51
C VAL A 48 0.98 4.58 -6.47
N GLN A 49 0.10 5.25 -5.73
CA GLN A 49 0.35 6.63 -5.29
C GLN A 49 1.81 6.68 -4.88
N LYS A 50 2.57 7.56 -5.52
CA LYS A 50 3.91 7.88 -5.05
C LYS A 50 3.70 8.31 -3.61
N MET A 51 4.05 7.45 -2.66
CA MET A 51 4.23 7.88 -1.28
C MET A 51 5.33 8.92 -1.38
N ASP A 52 4.98 10.18 -1.17
CA ASP A 52 5.90 11.30 -1.26
C ASP A 52 7.14 10.93 -0.43
N ARG A 53 8.25 10.66 -1.12
CA ARG A 53 9.55 10.65 -0.48
C ARG A 53 9.73 12.07 0.05
N PRO A 54 10.01 12.28 1.35
CA PRO A 54 10.46 13.60 1.77
C PRO A 54 11.75 13.89 0.99
N SER A 55 11.75 15.02 0.28
CA SER A 55 12.91 15.53 -0.46
C SER A 55 14.12 15.60 0.47
N PRO A 56 15.34 15.22 0.02
CA PRO A 56 16.53 15.52 0.79
C PRO A 56 16.69 17.04 0.82
N GLN A 57 16.63 17.63 2.01
CA GLN A 57 17.08 19.01 2.21
C GLN A 57 18.58 19.04 1.92
N GLY A 58 18.96 19.84 0.93
CA GLY A 58 20.34 20.26 0.70
C GLY A 58 20.72 21.39 1.64
#